data_AF-A0A9D2XAT1-F1
#
_entry.id   AF-A0A9D2XAT1-F1
#
_cell.length_a   1.000
_cell.length_b   1.000
_cell.length_c   1.000
_cell.angle_alpha   90.00
_cell.angle_beta   90.00
_cell.angle_gamma   90.00
#
_symmetry.space_group_name_H-M   'P 1'
#
loop_
_entity.id
_entity.type
_entity.pdbx_description
1 polymer ?
#
loop_
_entity_poly.entity_id
_entity_poly.type
_entity_poly.pdbx_seq_one_letter_code
_entity_poly.pdbx_strand_id
1 'polypeptide(L)'
;MGLFSKKPSYCAICNKELSHKHKPKREWNIKGALCGDCHFEKSKEYYEGKVRQPCVICGQTQKITDLWEPRWQWDMEGLLCKKCFDNKEETHGKKKNFCSLCNGKIGLIRYNPKGHWKIEGQLCRRCWDEKKAEFG
;
A
#
# COMPACT_ATOMS: atom_id res chain seq x y z
N MET A 1 12.55 25.35 -53.91
CA MET A 1 11.51 25.81 -52.97
C MET A 1 11.97 25.51 -51.55
N GLY A 2 12.65 26.45 -50.88
CA GLY A 2 13.00 26.32 -49.48
C GLY A 2 12.11 27.23 -48.66
N LEU A 3 11.20 26.66 -47.86
CA LEU A 3 10.43 27.39 -46.84
C LEU A 3 9.97 26.37 -45.78
N PHE A 4 10.35 26.61 -44.52
CA PHE A 4 10.04 25.82 -43.32
C PHE A 4 10.95 24.63 -42.98
N SER A 5 12.28 24.83 -42.96
CA SER A 5 13.11 24.07 -42.01
C SER A 5 12.78 24.55 -40.59
N LYS A 6 11.73 23.97 -39.98
CA LYS A 6 11.46 24.21 -38.56
C LYS A 6 12.71 23.81 -37.79
N LYS A 7 13.30 24.75 -37.04
CA LYS A 7 14.39 24.43 -36.12
C LYS A 7 13.96 23.25 -35.23
N PRO A 8 14.83 22.24 -35.03
CA PRO A 8 14.52 21.12 -34.17
C PRO A 8 14.19 21.67 -32.78
N SER A 9 13.04 21.29 -32.26
CA SER A 9 12.60 21.65 -30.92
C SER A 9 12.73 20.44 -30.03
N TYR A 10 13.24 20.62 -28.81
CA TYR A 10 13.50 19.52 -27.90
C TYR A 10 12.53 19.55 -26.71
N CYS A 11 12.24 18.37 -26.17
CA CYS A 11 11.48 18.21 -24.94
C CYS A 11 12.22 18.84 -23.77
N ALA A 12 11.55 19.70 -22.99
CA ALA A 12 12.14 20.36 -21.82
C ALA A 12 12.54 19.40 -20.68
N ILE A 13 12.09 18.14 -20.70
CA ILE A 13 12.40 17.13 -19.67
C ILE A 13 13.44 16.12 -20.16
N CYS A 14 13.16 15.45 -21.29
CA CYS A 14 13.99 14.35 -21.78
C CYS A 14 14.92 14.72 -22.94
N ASN A 15 14.91 15.98 -23.39
CA ASN A 15 15.70 16.47 -24.52
C ASN A 15 15.53 15.71 -25.85
N LYS A 16 14.50 14.86 -25.98
CA LYS A 16 14.17 14.24 -27.27
C LYS A 16 13.68 15.29 -28.26
N GLU A 17 14.07 15.16 -29.53
CA GLU A 17 13.54 15.99 -30.61
C GLU A 17 12.02 15.77 -30.76
N LEU A 18 11.28 16.85 -30.90
CA LEU A 18 9.82 16.88 -30.90
C LEU A 18 9.28 16.91 -32.33
N SER A 19 8.55 15.86 -32.71
CA SER A 19 7.66 15.90 -33.88
C SER A 19 6.39 16.70 -33.59
N HIS A 20 5.81 16.49 -32.41
CA HIS A 20 4.64 17.22 -31.88
C HIS A 20 4.97 17.90 -30.55
N LYS A 21 4.44 19.11 -30.37
CA LYS A 21 4.70 19.95 -29.19
C LYS A 21 3.48 19.93 -28.26
N HIS A 22 3.64 19.39 -27.06
CA HIS A 22 2.64 19.50 -26.01
C HIS A 22 2.97 20.67 -25.07
N LYS A 23 1.96 21.46 -24.72
CA LYS A 23 2.11 22.62 -23.84
C LYS A 23 1.89 22.16 -22.39
N PRO A 24 2.87 22.34 -21.48
CA PRO A 24 2.67 22.00 -20.07
C PRO A 24 1.57 22.87 -19.46
N LYS A 25 0.85 22.31 -18.47
CA LYS A 25 -0.12 23.09 -17.68
C LYS A 25 0.60 24.15 -16.84
N ARG A 26 -0.04 25.28 -16.55
CA ARG A 26 0.58 26.42 -15.84
C ARG A 26 1.04 26.03 -14.44
N GLU A 27 0.22 25.24 -13.76
CA GLU A 27 0.47 24.68 -12.42
C GLU A 27 1.72 23.78 -12.32
N TRP A 28 2.26 23.28 -13.45
CA TRP A 28 3.45 22.43 -13.41
C TRP A 28 4.75 23.23 -13.36
N ASN A 29 4.71 24.54 -13.61
CA ASN A 29 5.87 25.44 -13.62
C ASN A 29 7.04 24.98 -14.54
N ILE A 30 6.71 24.32 -15.65
CA ILE A 30 7.69 23.86 -16.66
C ILE A 30 7.72 24.88 -17.81
N LYS A 31 8.91 25.41 -18.11
CA LYS A 31 9.13 26.29 -19.27
C LYS A 31 9.60 25.47 -20.47
N GLY A 32 8.89 25.58 -21.59
CA GLY A 32 9.23 24.88 -22.84
C GLY A 32 8.12 23.94 -23.32
N ALA A 33 8.41 23.18 -24.38
CA ALA A 33 7.50 22.18 -24.93
C ALA A 33 7.86 20.77 -24.41
N LEU A 34 6.86 19.90 -24.29
CA LEU A 34 7.02 18.50 -23.88
C LEU A 34 6.73 17.56 -25.05
N CYS A 35 7.36 16.38 -25.04
CA CYS A 35 6.93 15.25 -25.86
C CYS A 35 5.67 14.60 -25.26
N GLY A 36 5.01 13.73 -26.02
CA GLY A 36 3.79 13.04 -25.59
C GLY A 36 3.99 12.26 -24.28
N ASP A 37 5.06 11.47 -24.20
CA ASP A 37 5.39 10.66 -23.01
C ASP A 37 5.55 11.53 -21.75
N CYS A 38 6.41 12.55 -21.84
CA CYS A 38 6.68 13.46 -20.72
C CYS A 38 5.45 14.28 -20.31
N HIS A 39 4.59 14.66 -21.27
CA HIS A 39 3.33 15.34 -20.97
C HIS A 39 2.34 14.40 -20.27
N PHE A 40 2.27 13.14 -20.69
CA PHE A 40 1.43 12.11 -20.07
C PHE A 40 1.89 11.80 -18.65
N GLU A 41 3.18 11.54 -18.44
CA GLU A 41 3.76 11.29 -17.11
C GLU A 41 3.51 12.46 -16.16
N LYS A 42 3.73 13.70 -16.60
CA LYS A 42 3.44 14.88 -15.76
C LYS A 42 1.96 15.04 -15.45
N SER A 43 1.09 14.70 -16.39
CA SER A 43 -0.35 14.67 -16.13
C SER A 43 -0.67 13.64 -15.06
N LYS A 44 -0.18 12.41 -15.22
CA LYS A 44 -0.36 11.31 -14.28
C LYS A 44 0.13 11.69 -12.89
N GLU A 45 1.37 12.17 -12.76
CA GLU A 45 1.94 12.65 -11.49
C GLU A 45 1.09 13.74 -10.82
N TYR A 46 0.57 14.68 -11.61
CA TYR A 46 -0.24 15.78 -11.09
C TYR A 46 -1.60 15.29 -10.57
N TYR A 47 -2.25 14.38 -11.29
CA TYR A 47 -3.52 13.80 -10.86
C TYR A 47 -3.34 12.83 -9.69
N GLU A 48 -2.40 11.87 -9.78
CA GLU A 48 -2.10 10.92 -8.70
C GLU A 48 -1.59 11.61 -7.43
N GLY A 49 -0.81 12.69 -7.58
CA GLY A 49 -0.37 13.51 -6.45
C GLY A 49 -1.50 14.25 -5.74
N LYS A 50 -2.65 14.46 -6.41
CA LYS A 50 -3.84 15.09 -5.83
C LYS A 50 -4.80 14.11 -5.19
N VAL A 51 -4.87 12.87 -5.68
CA VAL A 51 -5.73 11.87 -5.05
C VAL A 51 -5.04 11.36 -3.78
N ARG A 52 -5.55 11.80 -2.64
CA ARG A 52 -5.03 11.46 -1.31
C ARG A 52 -6.17 10.89 -0.49
N GLN A 53 -5.85 9.92 0.35
CA GLN A 53 -6.80 9.34 1.29
C GLN A 53 -6.12 9.06 2.63
N PRO A 54 -6.86 9.07 3.75
CA PRO A 54 -6.32 8.73 5.05
C PRO A 54 -6.09 7.21 5.17
N CYS A 55 -5.03 6.84 5.89
CA CYS A 55 -4.87 5.47 6.38
C CYS A 55 -6.02 5.12 7.33
N VAL A 56 -6.67 3.97 7.14
CA VAL A 56 -7.81 3.53 7.97
C VAL A 56 -7.44 3.29 9.44
N ILE A 57 -6.17 3.01 9.74
CA ILE A 57 -5.72 2.76 11.13
C ILE A 57 -5.28 4.05 11.84
N CYS A 58 -4.42 4.86 11.20
CA CYS A 58 -3.80 6.00 11.87
C CYS A 58 -4.32 7.37 11.39
N GLY A 59 -5.19 7.41 10.39
CA GLY A 59 -5.76 8.64 9.81
C GLY A 59 -4.78 9.48 8.98
N GLN A 60 -3.50 9.10 8.91
CA GLN A 60 -2.50 9.88 8.17
C GLN A 60 -2.84 9.88 6.68
N THR A 61 -3.02 11.08 6.12
CA THR A 61 -3.34 11.27 4.69
C THR A 61 -2.09 11.19 3.84
N GLN A 62 -2.08 10.29 2.86
CA GLN A 62 -0.98 10.08 1.92
C GLN A 62 -1.52 9.95 0.49
N LYS A 63 -0.65 9.93 -0.52
CA LYS A 63 -1.08 9.64 -1.89
C LYS A 63 -1.61 8.21 -1.94
N ILE A 64 -2.65 7.97 -2.73
CA ILE A 64 -3.22 6.62 -2.86
C ILE A 64 -2.16 5.59 -3.25
N THR A 65 -1.25 5.96 -4.15
CA THR A 65 -0.15 5.11 -4.63
C THR A 65 0.84 4.67 -3.54
N ASP A 66 0.88 5.39 -2.42
CA ASP A 66 1.79 5.12 -1.29
C ASP A 66 1.10 4.30 -0.18
N LEU A 67 -0.19 4.00 -0.36
CA LEU A 67 -0.99 3.21 0.57
C LEU A 67 -1.15 1.77 0.07
N TRP A 68 -1.44 0.88 1.00
CA TRP A 68 -1.44 -0.56 0.85
C TRP A 68 -2.83 -1.12 1.07
N GLU A 69 -3.24 -2.03 0.20
CA GLU A 69 -4.47 -2.78 0.37
C GLU A 69 -4.31 -3.81 1.50
N PRO A 70 -5.30 -3.93 2.40
CA PRO A 70 -5.28 -4.94 3.44
C PRO A 70 -5.28 -6.35 2.84
N ARG A 71 -4.69 -7.29 3.56
CA ARG A 71 -4.79 -8.71 3.22
C ARG A 71 -6.24 -9.17 3.36
N TRP A 72 -6.71 -10.03 2.45
CA TRP A 72 -8.07 -10.56 2.50
C TRP A 72 -8.39 -11.27 3.83
N GLN A 73 -7.40 -11.87 4.50
CA GLN A 73 -7.59 -12.53 5.80
C GLN A 73 -7.92 -11.57 6.96
N TRP A 74 -7.80 -10.26 6.76
CA TRP A 74 -7.96 -9.28 7.84
C TRP A 74 -9.37 -8.70 7.94
N ASP A 75 -10.24 -9.00 6.98
CA ASP A 75 -11.63 -8.51 6.95
C ASP A 75 -11.73 -7.00 7.22
N MET A 76 -11.04 -6.23 6.38
CA MET A 76 -10.92 -4.77 6.52
C MET A 76 -11.19 -4.07 5.21
N GLU A 77 -11.86 -2.93 5.30
CA GLU A 77 -12.06 -2.00 4.20
C GLU A 77 -11.17 -0.75 4.36
N GLY A 78 -10.74 -0.17 3.24
CA GLY A 78 -9.87 1.00 3.19
C GLY A 78 -8.37 0.68 3.10
N LEU A 79 -7.55 1.69 2.84
CA LEU A 79 -6.11 1.52 2.64
C LEU A 79 -5.29 1.84 3.89
N LEU A 80 -4.11 1.21 3.98
CA LEU A 80 -3.17 1.36 5.09
C LEU A 80 -1.90 2.06 4.65
N CYS A 81 -1.32 2.92 5.48
CA CYS A 81 0.07 3.33 5.24
C CYS A 81 1.01 2.15 5.50
N LYS A 82 2.19 2.15 4.86
CA LYS A 82 3.16 1.05 4.96
C LYS A 82 3.47 0.65 6.41
N LYS A 83 3.68 1.63 7.30
CA LYS A 83 3.94 1.38 8.72
C LYS A 83 2.80 0.61 9.41
N CYS A 84 1.55 1.00 9.16
CA CYS A 84 0.38 0.32 9.70
C CYS A 84 0.19 -1.08 9.12
N PHE A 85 0.49 -1.25 7.83
CA PHE A 85 0.46 -2.54 7.17
C PHE A 85 1.51 -3.49 7.76
N ASP A 86 2.77 -3.08 7.84
CA ASP A 86 3.89 -3.88 8.36
C ASP A 86 3.65 -4.30 9.82
N ASN A 87 3.19 -3.37 10.66
CA ASN A 87 2.82 -3.67 12.05
C ASN A 87 1.70 -4.71 12.14
N LYS A 88 0.72 -4.66 11.22
CA LYS A 88 -0.42 -5.57 11.21
C LYS A 88 -0.03 -6.97 10.69
N GLU A 89 0.83 -7.06 9.68
CA GLU A 89 1.46 -8.33 9.27
C GLU A 89 2.25 -8.96 10.42
N GLU A 90 3.04 -8.16 11.16
CA GLU A 90 3.83 -8.67 12.28
C GLU A 90 2.93 -9.19 13.41
N THR A 91 1.88 -8.45 13.79
CA THR A 91 0.93 -8.90 14.81
C THR A 91 0.15 -10.13 14.37
N HIS A 92 -0.25 -10.21 13.10
CA HIS A 92 -0.89 -11.41 12.56
C HIS A 92 0.05 -12.61 12.56
N GLY A 93 1.32 -12.41 12.18
CA GLY A 93 2.37 -13.43 12.26
C GLY A 93 2.61 -13.92 13.68
N LYS A 94 2.62 -13.01 14.67
CA LYS A 94 2.72 -13.36 16.10
C LYS A 94 1.53 -14.19 16.56
N LYS A 95 0.29 -13.76 16.27
CA LYS A 95 -0.94 -14.50 16.60
C LYS A 95 -0.98 -15.91 15.99
N LYS A 96 -0.31 -16.12 14.85
CA LYS A 96 -0.24 -17.42 14.17
C LYS A 96 0.82 -18.36 14.74
N ASN A 97 1.91 -17.81 15.28
CA ASN A 97 3.10 -18.58 15.65
C ASN A 97 3.29 -18.76 17.16
N PHE A 98 2.59 -17.98 17.99
CA PHE A 98 2.73 -18.02 19.45
C PHE A 98 1.38 -18.28 20.12
N CYS A 99 1.43 -18.95 21.27
CA CYS A 99 0.27 -19.25 22.10
C CYS A 99 -0.30 -17.95 22.70
N SER A 100 -1.59 -17.69 22.52
CA SER A 100 -2.26 -16.51 23.05
C SER A 100 -2.26 -16.42 24.57
N LEU A 101 -2.08 -17.53 25.29
CA LEU A 101 -2.12 -17.56 26.76
C LEU A 101 -0.73 -17.53 27.41
N CYS A 102 0.22 -18.31 26.88
CA CYS A 102 1.56 -18.43 27.48
C CYS A 102 2.68 -17.80 26.66
N ASN A 103 2.37 -17.25 25.48
CA ASN A 103 3.32 -16.70 24.51
C ASN A 103 4.41 -17.68 24.06
N GLY A 104 4.24 -18.97 24.32
CA GLY A 104 5.15 -20.03 23.86
C GLY A 104 5.02 -20.24 22.35
N LYS A 105 6.14 -20.49 21.67
CA LYS A 105 6.16 -20.78 20.22
C LYS A 105 5.38 -22.07 19.93
N ILE A 106 4.41 -22.00 19.03
CA ILE A 106 3.58 -23.13 18.62
C ILE A 106 4.32 -23.90 17.51
N GLY A 107 4.28 -25.23 17.59
CA GLY A 107 4.81 -26.11 16.56
C GLY A 107 3.89 -26.22 15.34
N LEU A 108 4.05 -27.30 14.58
CA LEU A 108 3.22 -27.56 13.39
C LEU A 108 1.73 -27.76 13.73
N ILE A 109 1.45 -28.32 14.90
CA ILE A 109 0.09 -28.59 15.36
C ILE A 109 -0.44 -27.35 16.08
N ARG A 110 -1.50 -26.77 15.52
CA ARG A 110 -2.18 -25.58 16.05
C ARG A 110 -3.49 -25.97 16.73
N TYR A 111 -3.80 -25.34 17.85
CA TYR A 111 -5.03 -25.61 18.60
C TYR A 111 -5.91 -24.37 18.65
N ASN A 112 -7.10 -24.47 18.04
CA ASN A 112 -8.10 -23.41 18.07
C ASN A 112 -8.89 -23.47 19.40
N PRO A 113 -9.05 -22.33 20.11
CA PRO A 113 -9.97 -22.26 21.23
C PRO A 113 -11.42 -22.50 20.77
N LYS A 114 -12.26 -23.08 21.63
CA LYS A 114 -13.70 -23.21 21.33
C LYS A 114 -14.36 -21.82 21.35
N GLY A 115 -15.40 -21.61 20.53
CA GLY A 115 -16.04 -20.29 20.37
C GLY A 115 -16.55 -19.68 21.68
N HIS A 116 -17.09 -20.49 22.60
CA HIS A 116 -17.59 -20.02 23.90
C HIS A 116 -16.48 -19.64 24.89
N TRP A 117 -15.21 -20.02 24.64
CA TRP A 117 -14.08 -19.64 25.50
C TRP A 117 -13.69 -18.16 25.36
N LYS A 118 -14.15 -17.48 24.29
CA LYS A 118 -13.84 -16.06 24.01
C LYS A 118 -12.34 -15.73 24.02
N ILE A 119 -11.50 -16.68 23.61
CA ILE A 119 -10.05 -16.49 23.46
C ILE A 119 -9.74 -16.26 21.98
N GLU A 120 -9.06 -15.16 21.68
CA GLU A 120 -8.55 -14.89 20.33
C GLU A 120 -7.17 -15.49 20.09
N GLY A 121 -6.92 -15.96 18.87
CA GLY A 121 -5.63 -16.49 18.44
C GLY A 121 -5.47 -18.00 18.67
N GLN A 122 -4.23 -18.48 18.62
CA GLN A 122 -3.90 -19.91 18.67
C GLN A 122 -3.41 -20.32 20.06
N LEU A 123 -3.69 -21.55 20.46
CA LEU A 123 -3.18 -22.13 21.71
C LEU A 123 -2.12 -23.20 21.43
N CYS A 124 -1.18 -23.35 22.36
CA CYS A 124 -0.36 -24.55 22.42
C CYS A 124 -1.17 -25.71 23.02
N ARG A 125 -0.69 -26.94 22.85
CA ARG A 125 -1.34 -28.15 23.37
C ARG A 125 -1.71 -28.02 24.86
N ARG A 126 -0.72 -27.63 25.67
CA ARG A 126 -0.87 -27.53 27.13
C ARG A 126 -2.00 -26.57 27.53
N CYS A 127 -1.96 -25.34 27.03
CA CYS A 127 -2.98 -24.34 27.36
C CYS A 127 -4.36 -24.70 26.81
N TRP A 128 -4.42 -25.43 25.69
CA TRP A 128 -5.69 -25.93 25.15
C TRP A 128 -6.29 -27.04 26.04
N ASP A 129 -5.47 -28.00 26.49
CA ASP A 129 -5.93 -29.07 27.38
C ASP A 129 -6.36 -28.51 28.75
N GLU A 130 -5.63 -27.54 29.31
CA GLU A 130 -6.00 -26.84 30.54
C GLU A 130 -7.36 -26.14 30.42
N LYS A 131 -7.57 -25.35 29.35
CA LYS A 131 -8.84 -24.67 29.11
C LYS A 131 -9.97 -25.65 28.81
N LYS A 132 -9.66 -26.77 28.16
CA LYS A 132 -10.63 -27.86 27.99
C LYS A 132 -11.00 -28.50 29.31
N ALA A 133 -10.12 -28.60 30.30
CA ALA A 133 -10.49 -29.12 31.61
C ALA A 133 -11.34 -28.13 32.42
N GLU A 134 -11.09 -26.83 32.26
CA GLU A 134 -11.80 -25.74 32.97
C GLU A 134 -13.22 -25.49 32.42
N PHE A 135 -13.37 -25.53 31.10
CA PHE A 135 -14.63 -25.20 30.38
C PHE A 135 -15.22 -26.40 29.62
N GLY A 136 -14.74 -27.61 29.91
CA GLY A 136 -14.99 -28.84 29.15
C GLY A 136 -16.37 -29.41 29.31
#